data_AF-A0A7Y8JZH3-F1
#
_entry.id   AF-A0A7Y8JZH3-F1
#
_cell.length_a   1.000
_cell.length_b   1.000
_cell.length_c   1.000
_cell.angle_alpha   90.00
_cell.angle_beta   90.00
_cell.angle_gamma   90.00
#
_symmetry.space_group_name_H-M   'P 1'
#
loop_
_entity.id
_entity.type
_entity.pdbx_description
1 polymer ?
#
loop_
_entity_poly.entity_id
_entity_poly.type
_entity_poly.pdbx_seq_one_letter_code
_entity_poly.pdbx_strand_id
1 'polypeptide(L)' 'MPRAIWKGAISFGLVHIPVSLVSATSAQGVDFDWLDKRSMDPVGYKRINKTTGKEVTKDNIVKGVAFEKGRYVVLSED' A
#
# COMPACT_ATOMS: atom_id res chain seq x y z
N MET A 1 15.76 14.89 -10.65
CA MET A 1 16.55 13.80 -11.29
C MET A 1 15.68 12.55 -11.33
N PRO A 2 15.64 11.78 -12.42
CA PRO A 2 14.85 10.55 -12.50
C PRO A 2 15.33 9.52 -11.47
N ARG A 3 14.41 9.06 -10.60
CA ARG A 3 14.68 8.04 -9.59
C ARG A 3 14.55 6.65 -10.23
N ALA A 4 15.54 5.78 -10.03
CA ALA A 4 15.44 4.39 -10.46
C ALA A 4 14.28 3.69 -9.74
N ILE A 5 13.39 3.07 -10.51
CA ILE A 5 12.28 2.25 -10.00
C ILE A 5 12.83 0.89 -9.60
N TRP A 6 13.78 0.38 -10.38
CA TRP A 6 14.37 -0.93 -10.18
C TRP A 6 15.83 -0.95 -10.65
N LYS A 7 16.63 -1.81 -10.03
CA LYS A 7 18.02 -2.11 -10.41
C LYS A 7 18.17 -3.61 -10.54
N GLY A 8 18.89 -4.05 -11.56
CA GLY A 8 19.23 -5.46 -11.73
C GLY A 8 20.27 -5.64 -12.82
N ALA A 9 20.30 -6.81 -13.44
CA ALA A 9 21.27 -7.12 -14.47
C ALA A 9 20.64 -7.90 -15.62
N ILE A 10 21.07 -7.61 -16.84
CA ILE A 10 20.77 -8.41 -18.03
C ILE A 10 21.99 -9.31 -18.25
N SER A 11 21.77 -10.62 -18.26
CA SER A 11 22.82 -11.61 -18.48
C SER A 11 22.53 -12.44 -19.71
N PHE A 12 23.53 -12.63 -20.55
CA PHE A 12 23.47 -13.51 -21.72
C PHE A 12 24.82 -14.18 -21.95
N GLY A 13 24.82 -15.51 -22.02
CA GLY A 13 26.07 -16.30 -22.03
C GLY A 13 26.92 -16.02 -20.78
N LEU A 14 28.12 -15.47 -20.99
CA LEU A 14 29.07 -15.07 -19.95
C LEU A 14 29.10 -13.55 -19.69
N VAL A 15 28.23 -12.78 -20.35
CA VAL A 15 28.18 -11.32 -20.21
C VAL A 15 27.12 -10.95 -19.17
N HIS A 16 27.49 -10.09 -18.22
CA HIS A 16 26.63 -9.61 -17.14
C HIS A 16 26.66 -8.08 -17.08
N ILE A 17 25.56 -7.42 -17.45
CA ILE A 17 25.48 -5.96 -17.57
C ILE A 17 24.51 -5.42 -16.51
N PRO A 18 24.96 -4.60 -15.55
CA PRO A 18 24.08 -3.95 -14.60
C PRO A 18 23.23 -2.88 -15.31
N VAL A 19 21.95 -2.85 -15.01
CA VAL A 19 20.97 -1.91 -15.59
C VAL A 19 20.14 -1.27 -14.49
N SER A 20 19.65 -0.06 -14.76
CA SER A 20 18.68 0.65 -13.91
C SER A 20 17.48 1.05 -14.75
N LEU A 21 16.29 0.72 -14.28
CA LEU A 21 15.03 1.08 -14.93
C LEU A 21 14.52 2.41 -14.35
N VAL A 22 14.30 3.38 -15.23
CA VAL A 22 13.81 4.72 -14.88
C VAL A 22 12.51 5.01 -15.63
N SER A 23 11.61 5.78 -15.03
CA SER A 23 10.37 6.19 -15.72
C SER A 23 10.72 7.16 -16.85
N ALA A 24 10.23 6.89 -18.06
CA ALA A 24 10.38 7.79 -19.20
C ALA A 24 9.43 9.00 -19.10
N THR A 25 8.28 8.81 -18.44
CA THR A 25 7.27 9.83 -18.23
C THR A 25 6.96 9.97 -16.74
N SER A 26 6.59 11.17 -16.31
CA SER A 26 6.00 11.42 -15.00
C SER A 26 4.56 11.87 -15.20
N ALA A 27 3.65 11.37 -14.38
CA ALA A 27 2.33 12.00 -14.26
C ALA A 27 2.48 13.26 -13.42
N GLN A 28 2.16 14.42 -13.99
CA GLN A 28 2.00 15.67 -13.24
C GLN A 28 0.52 15.80 -12.87
N GLY A 29 0.22 15.66 -11.59
CA GLY A 29 -1.10 15.87 -11.01
C GLY A 29 -0.99 16.69 -9.72
N VAL A 30 -2.10 17.32 -9.32
CA VAL A 30 -2.22 17.93 -7.99
C VAL A 30 -2.57 16.82 -7.01
N ASP A 31 -1.75 16.64 -5.98
CA ASP A 31 -2.06 15.77 -4.84
C ASP A 31 -2.93 16.56 -3.85
N PHE A 32 -3.96 15.92 -3.30
CA PHE A 32 -4.89 16.57 -2.38
C PHE A 32 -4.84 15.90 -1.02
N ASP A 33 -4.47 16.67 0.00
CA ASP A 33 -4.57 16.24 1.39
C ASP A 33 -6.00 16.42 1.90
N TRP A 34 -6.45 15.46 2.72
CA TRP A 34 -7.71 15.62 3.45
C TRP A 34 -7.47 16.48 4.67
N LEU A 35 -8.20 17.60 4.76
CA LEU A 35 -8.13 18.53 5.87
C LEU A 35 -9.47 18.59 6.61
N ASP A 36 -9.43 18.73 7.94
CA ASP A 36 -10.61 19.09 8.72
C ASP A 36 -11.01 20.52 8.36
N LYS A 37 -12.20 20.71 7.81
CA LYS A 37 -12.71 22.02 7.38
C LYS A 37 -12.72 23.06 8.50
N ARG A 38 -12.78 22.65 9.77
CA ARG A 38 -12.91 23.54 10.93
C ARG A 38 -11.58 24.10 11.39
N SER A 39 -10.52 23.29 11.33
CA SER A 39 -9.19 23.66 11.84
C SER A 39 -8.11 23.72 10.75
N MET A 40 -8.40 23.22 9.55
CA MET A 40 -7.46 23.02 8.44
C MET A 40 -6.31 22.04 8.75
N ASP A 41 -6.48 21.18 9.76
CA ASP A 41 -5.50 20.16 10.12
C ASP A 41 -5.66 18.89 9.26
N PRO A 42 -4.57 18.14 8.99
CA PRO A 42 -4.63 16.87 8.25
C PRO A 42 -5.50 15.80 8.93
N VAL A 43 -6.30 15.10 8.13
CA VAL A 43 -7.15 13.99 8.59
C VAL A 43 -6.42 12.66 8.44
N GLY A 44 -6.28 11.93 9.55
CA GLY A 44 -5.71 10.59 9.58
C GLY A 44 -6.75 9.46 9.53
N TYR A 45 -6.27 8.24 9.27
CA TYR A 45 -7.09 7.03 9.30
C TYR A 45 -6.93 6.27 10.63
N LYS A 46 -8.04 5.78 11.16
CA LYS A 46 -8.06 4.91 12.35
C LYS A 46 -8.80 3.61 12.05
N ARG A 47 -8.17 2.47 12.35
CA ARG A 47 -8.82 1.16 12.23
C ARG A 47 -9.62 0.89 13.49
N ILE A 48 -10.91 0.63 13.34
CA ILE A 48 -11.83 0.36 14.45
C ILE A 48 -12.61 -0.93 14.23
N ASN A 49 -12.97 -1.61 15.32
CA ASN A 49 -13.89 -2.73 15.29
C ASN A 49 -15.32 -2.20 15.10
N LYS A 50 -16.00 -2.64 14.04
CA LYS A 50 -17.34 -2.12 13.67
C LYS A 50 -18.44 -2.41 14.69
N THR A 51 -18.26 -3.39 15.57
CA THR A 51 -19.25 -3.76 16.60
C THR A 51 -19.03 -2.97 17.89
N THR A 52 -17.77 -2.75 18.30
CA THR A 52 -17.44 -2.13 19.58
C THR A 52 -17.02 -0.66 19.48
N GLY A 53 -16.69 -0.18 18.28
CA GLY A 53 -16.15 1.16 18.05
C GLY A 53 -14.71 1.38 18.54
N LYS A 54 -14.10 0.36 19.16
CA LYS A 54 -12.75 0.44 19.72
C LYS A 54 -11.68 0.35 18.64
N GLU A 55 -10.55 0.99 18.90
CA GLU A 55 -9.35 0.92 18.06
C GLU A 55 -8.80 -0.51 17.97
N VAL A 56 -8.30 -0.87 16.80
CA VAL A 56 -7.69 -2.18 16.53
C VAL A 56 -6.28 -1.98 16.00
N THR A 57 -5.30 -2.58 16.68
CA THR A 57 -3.90 -2.62 16.24
C THR A 57 -3.72 -3.63 15.11
N LYS A 58 -2.64 -3.49 14.33
CA LYS A 58 -2.37 -4.37 13.18
C LYS A 58 -2.32 -5.85 13.57
N ASP A 59 -1.78 -6.17 14.74
CA ASP A 59 -1.62 -7.55 15.24
C ASP A 59 -2.96 -8.25 15.50
N ASN A 60 -4.03 -7.47 15.68
CA ASN A 60 -5.38 -7.97 15.91
C ASN A 60 -6.24 -7.98 14.63
N ILE A 61 -5.63 -7.82 13.45
CA ILE A 61 -6.33 -7.79 12.16
C ILE A 61 -5.90 -8.99 11.32
N VAL A 62 -6.86 -9.86 11.00
CA VAL A 62 -6.67 -10.96 10.06
C VAL A 62 -7.37 -10.67 8.73
N LYS A 63 -6.83 -11.19 7.63
CA LYS A 63 -7.49 -11.16 6.32
C LYS A 63 -8.52 -12.28 6.27
N GLY A 64 -9.76 -11.96 5.92
CA GLY A 64 -10.83 -12.95 5.79
C GLY A 64 -11.65 -12.74 4.53
N VAL A 65 -12.08 -13.84 3.90
CA VAL A 65 -12.98 -13.84 2.74
C VAL A 65 -14.37 -14.29 3.20
N ALA A 66 -15.41 -13.59 2.76
CA ALA A 66 -16.79 -13.97 3.07
C ALA A 66 -17.18 -15.25 2.33
N PHE A 67 -17.52 -16.30 3.07
CA PHE A 67 -18.08 -17.53 2.51
C PHE A 67 -19.61 -17.43 2.41
N GLU A 68 -20.21 -16.87 3.45
CA GLU A 68 -21.64 -16.54 3.50
C GLU A 68 -21.87 -15.27 4.32
N LYS A 69 -23.11 -14.76 4.35
CA LYS A 69 -23.47 -13.57 5.11
C LYS A 69 -23.13 -13.73 6.60
N GLY A 70 -22.08 -13.06 7.04
CA GLY A 70 -21.60 -13.10 8.43
C GLY A 70 -20.61 -14.23 8.73
N ARG A 71 -20.30 -15.11 7.77
CA ARG A 71 -19.32 -16.19 7.92
C ARG A 71 -18.09 -15.91 7.08
N TYR A 72 -16.92 -15.88 7.72
CA TYR A 72 -15.64 -15.56 7.09
C TYR A 72 -14.66 -16.72 7.24
N VAL A 73 -13.91 -17.01 6.17
CA VAL A 73 -12.74 -17.88 6.21
C VAL A 73 -11.51 -16.99 6.37
N VAL A 74 -10.70 -17.28 7.39
CA VAL A 74 -9.46 -16.55 7.67
C VAL A 74 -8.35 -17.09 6.77
N LEU A 75 -7.63 -16.19 6.11
CA LEU A 75 -6.45 -16.50 5.33
C LEU A 75 -5.20 -16.32 6.19
N SER A 76 -4.41 -17.39 6.32
CA SER A 76 -3.07 -17.32 6.90
C SER A 76 -2.10 -16.74 5.87
N GLU A 77 -1.17 -15.89 6.31
CA GLU A 77 -0.08 -15.39 5.47
C GLU A 77 1.08 -16.40 5.48
N ASP A 78 0.92 -17.53 4.78
CA ASP A 78 2.05 -18.35 4.31
C ASP A 78 2.31 -18.06 2.82
#